data_AF-A0A2V1H1P3-F1
#
_entry.id   AF-A0A2V1H1P3-F1
#
_cell.length_a   1.000
_cell.length_b   1.000
_cell.length_c   1.000
_cell.angle_alpha   90.00
_cell.angle_beta   90.00
_cell.angle_gamma   90.00
#
_symmetry.space_group_name_H-M   'P 1'
#
loop_
_entity.id
_entity.type
_entity.pdbx_description
1 polymer ?
#
loop_
_entity_poly.entity_id
_entity_poly.type
_entity_poly.pdbx_seq_one_letter_code
_entity_poly.pdbx_strand_id
1 'polypeptide(L)' 'MIQINKNRIEINGGTVELPYSILEAKEIKQGILIIFDYMEFDKNSVARNFHCVNQDGSVLWMAENPTTQSTDAYTNFKR' A
#
# COMPACT_ATOMS: atom_id res chain seq x y z
N MET A 1 -2.77 -15.16 -6.77
CA MET A 1 -1.72 -14.42 -7.52
C MET A 1 -2.21 -13.00 -7.64
N ILE A 2 -1.46 -12.04 -7.11
CA ILE A 2 -1.80 -10.61 -7.19
C ILE A 2 -1.22 -10.06 -8.48
N GLN A 3 -2.03 -9.32 -9.24
CA GLN A 3 -1.56 -8.48 -10.33
C GLN A 3 -1.81 -7.01 -9.99
N ILE A 4 -0.84 -6.16 -10.28
CA ILE A 4 -0.87 -4.73 -9.98
C ILE A 4 -0.86 -3.97 -11.30
N ASN A 5 -1.78 -3.01 -11.44
CA ASN A 5 -1.78 -2.04 -12.52
C ASN A 5 -2.07 -0.65 -11.96
N LYS A 6 -1.03 0.17 -11.82
CA LYS A 6 -1.11 1.50 -11.18
C LYS A 6 -1.71 1.40 -9.77
N ASN A 7 -2.93 1.90 -9.56
CA ASN A 7 -3.65 1.89 -8.29
C ASN A 7 -4.65 0.72 -8.17
N ARG A 8 -4.65 -0.22 -9.13
CA ARG A 8 -5.58 -1.35 -9.16
C ARG A 8 -4.89 -2.66 -8.82
N ILE A 9 -5.59 -3.49 -8.06
CA ILE A 9 -5.19 -4.88 -7.75
C ILE A 9 -6.22 -5.83 -8.31
N GLU A 10 -5.74 -6.86 -9.00
CA GLU A 10 -6.52 -8.04 -9.35
C GLU A 10 -6.11 -9.20 -8.45
N ILE A 11 -7.09 -9.76 -7.74
CA ILE A 11 -6.91 -10.86 -6.79
C ILE A 11 -8.18 -11.72 -6.77
N ASN A 12 -8.03 -13.04 -6.83
CA ASN A 12 -9.14 -14.01 -6.79
C ASN A 12 -10.26 -13.72 -7.82
N GLY A 13 -9.92 -13.13 -8.98
CA GLY A 13 -10.89 -12.74 -10.02
C GLY A 13 -11.67 -11.45 -9.71
N GLY A 14 -11.47 -10.86 -8.53
CA GLY A 14 -11.96 -9.53 -8.19
C GLY A 14 -10.95 -8.45 -8.57
N THR A 15 -11.46 -7.23 -8.76
CA THR A 15 -10.63 -6.05 -8.96
C THR A 15 -11.00 -4.99 -7.96
N VAL A 16 -9.99 -4.42 -7.32
CA VAL A 16 -10.13 -3.31 -6.40
C VAL A 16 -9.29 -2.13 -6.88
N GLU A 17 -9.86 -0.95 -6.82
CA GLU A 17 -9.16 0.30 -7.08
C GLU A 17 -8.86 1.00 -5.76
N LEU A 18 -7.60 1.37 -5.57
CA LEU A 18 -7.10 2.02 -4.35
C LEU A 18 -6.80 3.50 -4.60
N PRO A 19 -6.65 4.31 -3.53
CA PRO A 19 -6.53 5.76 -3.66
C PRO A 19 -5.26 6.26 -4.35
N TYR A 20 -4.17 5.48 -4.35
CA TYR A 20 -2.85 5.86 -4.88
C TYR A 20 -2.23 4.72 -5.69
N SER A 21 -1.25 5.03 -6.54
CA SER A 21 -0.50 4.01 -7.27
C SER A 21 0.24 3.09 -6.30
N ILE A 22 0.40 1.82 -6.68
CA ILE A 22 0.97 0.78 -5.84
C ILE A 22 2.39 0.48 -6.33
N LEU A 23 3.36 0.59 -5.42
CA LEU A 23 4.74 0.17 -5.67
C LEU A 23 4.89 -1.34 -5.50
N GLU A 24 4.31 -1.89 -4.44
CA GLU A 24 4.38 -3.31 -4.14
C GLU A 24 3.15 -3.78 -3.36
N ALA A 25 2.70 -5.00 -3.63
CA ALA A 25 1.63 -5.63 -2.87
C ALA A 25 1.96 -7.10 -2.54
N LYS A 26 1.54 -7.55 -1.36
CA LYS A 26 1.77 -8.92 -0.89
C LYS A 26 0.55 -9.48 -0.18
N GLU A 27 0.08 -10.64 -0.63
CA GLU A 27 -1.01 -11.37 0.02
C GLU A 27 -0.53 -11.99 1.34
N ILE A 28 -1.31 -11.82 2.40
CA ILE A 28 -1.12 -12.47 3.70
C ILE A 28 -2.46 -13.10 4.15
N LYS A 29 -2.43 -13.94 5.19
CA LYS A 29 -3.66 -14.64 5.67
C LYS A 29 -4.81 -13.70 6.02
N GLN A 30 -4.51 -12.48 6.45
CA GLN A 30 -5.49 -11.53 7.00
C GLN A 30 -5.90 -10.44 6.00
N GLY A 31 -5.28 -10.38 4.81
CA GLY A 31 -5.53 -9.31 3.85
C GLY A 31 -4.37 -9.13 2.87
N ILE A 32 -4.27 -7.94 2.31
CA ILE A 32 -3.26 -7.59 1.31
C ILE A 32 -2.43 -6.45 1.88
N LEU A 33 -1.12 -6.63 1.96
CA LEU A 33 -0.17 -5.57 2.28
C LEU A 33 0.07 -4.73 1.02
N ILE A 34 0.04 -3.41 1.15
CA ILE A 34 0.17 -2.44 0.06
C ILE A 34 1.22 -1.40 0.45
N ILE A 35 2.23 -1.21 -0.39
CA ILE A 35 3.08 -0.02 -0.35
C ILE A 35 2.65 0.87 -1.51
N PHE A 36 2.07 2.02 -1.20
CA PHE A 36 1.70 3.05 -2.18
C PHE A 36 2.93 3.86 -2.63
N ASP A 37 2.85 4.45 -3.82
CA ASP A 37 3.84 5.39 -4.33
C ASP A 37 3.83 6.66 -3.47
N TYR A 38 4.89 6.79 -2.67
CA TYR A 38 5.05 7.91 -1.75
C TYR A 38 5.21 9.26 -2.48
N MET A 39 5.50 9.26 -3.78
CA MET A 39 5.59 10.49 -4.59
C MET A 39 4.24 11.16 -4.81
N GLU A 40 3.13 10.44 -4.58
CA GLU A 40 1.77 11.00 -4.63
C GLU A 40 1.34 11.67 -3.32
N PHE A 41 2.14 11.57 -2.25
CA PHE A 41 1.85 12.16 -0.95
C PHE A 41 2.51 13.55 -0.82
N ASP A 42 2.01 14.36 0.13
CA ASP A 42 2.59 15.68 0.41
C ASP A 42 4.01 15.54 0.97
N LYS A 43 4.97 16.15 0.25
CA LYS A 43 6.41 16.15 0.56
C LYS A 43 6.77 16.78 1.90
N ASN A 44 5.87 17.56 2.50
CA ASN A 44 6.08 18.18 3.81
C ASN A 44 5.41 17.40 4.95
N SER A 45 4.88 16.21 4.67
CA SER A 45 4.15 15.39 5.61
C SER A 45 4.56 13.92 5.53
N VAL A 46 4.24 13.17 6.59
CA VAL A 46 4.46 11.73 6.60
C VAL A 46 3.54 11.09 5.57
N ALA A 47 4.10 10.37 4.60
CA ALA A 47 3.32 9.73 3.54
C ALA A 47 2.36 8.66 4.07
N ARG A 48 2.68 7.95 5.17
CA ARG A 48 1.88 6.83 5.70
C ARG A 48 1.44 5.86 4.59
N ASN A 49 2.39 5.49 3.74
CA ASN A 49 2.12 4.82 2.47
C ASN A 49 2.04 3.29 2.58
N PHE A 50 2.17 2.71 3.78
CA PHE A 50 2.10 1.27 3.98
C PHE A 50 0.81 0.87 4.70
N HIS A 51 -0.07 0.19 3.97
CA HIS A 51 -1.41 -0.19 4.41
C HIS A 51 -1.58 -1.69 4.35
N CYS A 52 -2.54 -2.20 5.12
CA CYS A 52 -3.15 -3.48 4.83
C CYS A 52 -4.63 -3.29 4.58
N VAL A 53 -5.11 -3.93 3.52
CA VAL A 53 -6.48 -3.82 3.07
C VAL A 53 -7.12 -5.21 2.99
N ASN A 54 -8.43 -5.25 3.17
CA ASN A 54 -9.25 -6.40 2.79
C ASN A 54 -9.30 -6.55 1.27
N GLN A 55 -9.86 -7.66 0.79
CA GLN A 55 -10.03 -7.92 -0.64
C GLN A 55 -10.97 -6.93 -1.36
N ASP A 56 -11.83 -6.23 -0.60
CA ASP A 56 -12.69 -5.16 -1.11
C ASP A 56 -12.02 -3.78 -1.12
N GLY A 57 -10.79 -3.67 -0.62
CA GLY A 57 -10.02 -2.42 -0.51
C GLY A 57 -10.23 -1.64 0.77
N SER A 58 -11.10 -2.09 1.68
CA SER A 58 -11.24 -1.45 2.98
C SER A 58 -9.96 -1.60 3.81
N VAL A 59 -9.52 -0.51 4.44
CA VAL A 59 -8.28 -0.48 5.23
C VAL A 59 -8.49 -1.23 6.55
N LEU A 60 -7.68 -2.26 6.78
CA LEU A 60 -7.61 -2.99 8.04
C LEU A 60 -6.66 -2.32 9.02
N TRP A 61 -5.49 -1.91 8.54
CA TRP A 61 -4.49 -1.20 9.33
C TRP A 61 -3.59 -0.35 8.43
N MET A 62 -2.93 0.63 9.04
CA MET A 62 -1.97 1.52 8.40
C MET A 62 -0.73 1.63 9.27
N ALA A 63 0.45 1.56 8.66
CA ALA A 63 1.71 1.64 9.37
C ALA A 63 1.93 3.04 9.95
N GLU A 64 2.61 3.07 11.09
CA GLU A 64 3.22 4.29 11.57
C GLU A 64 4.34 4.76 10.62
N ASN A 65 4.85 5.96 10.84
CA ASN A 65 6.00 6.46 10.12
C ASN A 65 7.21 5.51 10.34
N PRO A 66 7.97 5.11 9.30
CA PRO A 66 9.12 4.23 9.48
C PRO A 66 10.21 4.82 10.40
N THR A 67 10.28 6.14 10.56
CA THR A 67 11.23 6.83 11.42
C THR A 67 10.60 8.04 12.14
N THR A 68 11.40 8.85 12.81
CA THR A 68 10.98 10.14 13.38
C THR A 68 11.04 11.31 12.40
N GLN A 69 11.52 11.10 11.16
CA GLN A 69 11.62 12.15 10.14
C GLN A 69 10.30 12.35 9.41
N SER A 70 9.97 13.58 9.05
CA SER A 70 8.66 13.94 8.50
C SER A 70 8.39 13.43 7.08
N THR A 71 9.39 12.92 6.37
CA THR A 71 9.30 12.62 4.92
C THR A 71 9.68 11.20 4.55
N ASP A 72 9.84 10.32 5.53
CA ASP A 72 10.24 8.93 5.26
C ASP A 72 9.02 8.09 4.83
N ALA A 73 9.28 7.10 3.99
CA ALA A 73 8.26 6.23 3.42
C ALA A 73 8.78 4.79 3.29
N TYR A 74 7.86 3.84 3.26
CA TYR A 74 8.18 2.45 2.92
C TYR A 74 8.36 2.32 1.42
N THR A 75 9.37 1.57 0.97
CA THR A 75 9.70 1.48 -0.47
C THR A 75 9.50 0.09 -1.06
N ASN A 76 9.66 -0.96 -0.24
CA ASN A 76 9.55 -2.34 -0.69
C ASN A 76 9.46 -3.32 0.50
N PHE A 77 9.01 -4.55 0.24
CA PHE A 77 9.18 -5.68 1.14
C PHE A 77 10.56 -6.30 0.88
N LYS A 78 11.45 -6.33 1.88
CA LYS A 78 12.72 -7.06 1.74
C LYS A 78 12.43 -8.55 1.50
N ARG A 79 13.16 -9.15 0.57
CA ARG A 79 13.12 -10.58 0.24
C ARG A 79 14.02 -11.39 1.14
#